data_AF-A0A9X4LIA3-F1
#
_entry.id   AF-A0A9X4LIA3-F1
#
_cell.length_a   1.000
_cell.length_b   1.000
_cell.length_c   1.000
_cell.angle_alpha   90.00
_cell.angle_beta   90.00
_cell.angle_gamma   90.00
#
_symmetry.space_group_name_H-M   'P 1'
#
loop_
_entity.id
_entity.type
_entity.pdbx_description
1 polymer ?
#
loop_
_entity_poly.entity_id
_entity_poly.type
_entity_poly.pdbx_seq_one_letter_code
_entity_poly.pdbx_strand_id
1 'polypeptide(L)'
;MKNLLIRNLKLRKWTIIIYAILLLFSPLQLIIIPNSIFTNALYSAVAMILLFISILDSGHVFRFNSKLGHRIAYEFFGSLPVSKKALLNANYLTVIVFTLIGAVILSLYTMPNSNVSSSDININISMPFSYIAVNFFAVPIAFKKFTEQKADYISYLIYILTMVILIPVIVVLFVVGICTLFNYSLGILNYFETIFNYGFLTLSIILFIANYIIQYKKLT
;
A
#
# COMPACT_ATOMS: atom_id res chain seq x y z
N MET A 1 -25.89 4.79 -3.40
CA MET A 1 -24.57 4.21 -3.09
C MET A 1 -24.20 3.03 -3.98
N LYS A 2 -25.10 2.05 -4.21
CA LYS A 2 -24.85 0.87 -5.07
C LYS A 2 -24.22 1.20 -6.44
N ASN A 3 -24.79 2.15 -7.18
CA ASN A 3 -24.28 2.52 -8.51
C ASN A 3 -22.85 3.11 -8.47
N LEU A 4 -22.47 3.80 -7.40
CA LEU A 4 -21.11 4.32 -7.22
C LEU A 4 -20.11 3.19 -6.98
N LEU A 5 -20.48 2.17 -6.20
CA LEU A 5 -19.64 1.00 -5.99
C LEU A 5 -19.44 0.23 -7.29
N ILE A 6 -20.51 0.04 -8.08
CA ILE A 6 -20.43 -0.61 -9.40
C ILE A 6 -19.51 0.18 -10.34
N ARG A 7 -19.63 1.51 -10.37
CA ARG A 7 -18.71 2.39 -11.12
C ARG A 7 -17.27 2.15 -10.69
N ASN A 8 -17.01 2.19 -9.38
CA ASN A 8 -15.66 2.05 -8.84
C ASN A 8 -15.05 0.69 -9.19
N LEU A 9 -15.84 -0.38 -9.13
CA LEU A 9 -15.42 -1.73 -9.56
C LEU A 9 -15.10 -1.78 -11.06
N LYS A 10 -15.97 -1.22 -11.92
CA LYS A 10 -15.74 -1.17 -13.38
C LYS A 10 -14.45 -0.42 -13.74
N LEU A 11 -14.19 0.71 -13.07
CA LEU A 11 -12.96 1.49 -13.29
C LEU A 11 -11.71 0.73 -12.82
N ARG A 12 -11.85 -0.20 -11.86
CA ARG A 12 -10.75 -1.01 -11.32
C ARG A 12 -10.62 -2.40 -11.96
N LYS A 13 -11.26 -2.65 -13.12
CA LYS A 13 -11.20 -3.94 -13.85
C LYS A 13 -9.80 -4.55 -13.94
N TRP A 14 -8.78 -3.73 -14.24
CA TRP A 14 -7.40 -4.18 -14.36
C TRP A 14 -6.80 -4.66 -13.03
N THR A 15 -7.09 -3.97 -11.93
CA THR A 15 -6.66 -4.41 -10.59
C THR A 15 -7.31 -5.74 -10.23
N ILE A 16 -8.60 -5.91 -10.55
CA ILE A 16 -9.32 -7.17 -10.34
C ILE A 16 -8.68 -8.32 -11.15
N ILE A 17 -8.35 -8.07 -12.42
CA ILE A 17 -7.68 -9.07 -13.28
C ILE A 17 -6.32 -9.46 -12.69
N ILE A 18 -5.52 -8.49 -12.25
CA ILE A 18 -4.21 -8.75 -11.63
C ILE A 18 -4.38 -9.61 -10.37
N TYR A 19 -5.33 -9.26 -9.51
CA TYR A 19 -5.62 -10.02 -8.29
C TYR A 19 -6.09 -11.45 -8.58
N ALA A 20 -6.95 -11.64 -9.59
CA ALA A 20 -7.40 -12.97 -10.00
C ALA A 20 -6.25 -13.82 -10.54
N ILE A 21 -5.37 -13.23 -11.35
CA ILE A 21 -4.15 -13.87 -11.85
C ILE A 21 -3.27 -14.30 -10.67
N LEU A 22 -2.93 -13.37 -9.77
CA LEU A 22 -2.12 -13.68 -8.59
C LEU A 22 -2.72 -14.83 -7.78
N LEU A 23 -4.02 -14.78 -7.49
CA LEU A 23 -4.69 -15.83 -6.72
C LEU A 23 -4.59 -17.20 -7.41
N LEU A 24 -4.74 -17.26 -8.73
CA LEU A 24 -4.59 -18.49 -9.53
C LEU A 24 -3.15 -19.03 -9.50
N PHE A 25 -2.16 -18.15 -9.51
CA PHE A 25 -0.73 -18.53 -9.44
C PHE A 25 -0.25 -18.84 -8.00
N SER A 26 -0.99 -18.43 -6.97
CA SER A 26 -0.59 -18.64 -5.56
C SER A 26 -0.31 -20.11 -5.17
N PRO A 27 -1.09 -21.14 -5.56
CA PRO A 27 -0.77 -22.52 -5.19
C PRO A 27 0.49 -23.07 -5.87
N LEU A 28 0.87 -22.53 -7.03
CA LEU A 28 2.05 -23.02 -7.78
C LEU A 28 3.35 -22.81 -7.01
N GLN A 29 3.40 -21.83 -6.10
CA GLN A 29 4.56 -21.63 -5.24
C GLN A 29 4.82 -22.80 -4.29
N LEU A 30 3.80 -23.59 -3.92
CA LEU A 30 3.95 -24.72 -3.00
C LEU A 30 4.60 -25.93 -3.67
N ILE A 31 4.63 -25.96 -5.01
CA ILE A 31 5.20 -27.03 -5.81
C ILE A 31 6.71 -26.84 -5.98
N ILE A 32 7.20 -25.60 -5.84
CA ILE A 32 8.62 -25.29 -5.99
C ILE A 32 9.30 -25.66 -4.66
N ILE A 33 10.16 -26.67 -4.64
CA ILE A 33 10.90 -27.03 -3.42
C ILE A 33 12.28 -26.33 -3.49
N PRO A 34 12.67 -25.49 -2.51
CA PRO A 34 13.92 -24.72 -2.55
C PRO A 34 15.12 -25.58 -2.18
N ASN A 35 15.40 -26.62 -2.98
CA ASN A 35 16.51 -27.55 -2.74
C ASN A 35 17.64 -27.43 -3.78
N SER A 36 17.50 -26.57 -4.78
CA SER A 36 18.51 -26.36 -5.84
C SER A 36 18.74 -24.87 -6.15
N ILE A 37 19.90 -24.56 -6.72
CA ILE A 37 20.24 -23.21 -7.20
C ILE A 37 19.19 -22.71 -8.20
N PHE A 38 18.73 -23.60 -9.08
CA PHE A 38 17.71 -23.28 -10.09
C PHE A 38 16.36 -22.92 -9.47
N THR A 39 15.90 -23.69 -8.48
CA THR A 39 14.64 -23.40 -7.77
C THR A 39 14.73 -22.11 -6.96
N ASN A 40 15.89 -21.79 -6.38
CA ASN A 40 16.10 -20.53 -5.66
C ASN A 40 16.08 -19.32 -6.60
N ALA A 41 16.65 -19.45 -7.80
CA ALA A 41 16.60 -18.40 -8.82
C ALA A 41 15.18 -18.17 -9.35
N LEU A 42 14.39 -19.24 -9.53
CA LEU A 42 12.97 -19.12 -9.89
C LEU A 42 12.16 -18.43 -8.78
N TYR A 43 12.38 -18.82 -7.51
CA TYR A 43 11.72 -18.20 -6.37
C TYR A 43 12.06 -16.71 -6.23
N SER A 44 13.32 -16.32 -6.40
CA SER A 44 13.72 -14.91 -6.33
C SER A 44 13.14 -14.08 -7.47
N ALA A 45 13.02 -14.64 -8.67
CA ALA A 45 12.34 -13.99 -9.79
C ALA A 45 10.84 -13.77 -9.51
N VAL A 46 10.15 -14.79 -8.96
CA VAL A 46 8.75 -14.65 -8.53
C VAL A 46 8.62 -13.59 -7.43
N ALA A 47 9.57 -13.57 -6.47
CA ALA A 47 9.60 -12.57 -5.42
C ALA A 47 9.73 -11.15 -5.96
N MET A 48 10.62 -10.93 -6.93
CA MET A 48 10.82 -9.64 -7.58
C MET A 48 9.57 -9.19 -8.35
N ILE A 49 8.91 -10.10 -9.08
CA ILE A 49 7.67 -9.81 -9.80
C ILE A 49 6.56 -9.38 -8.82
N LEU A 50 6.41 -10.10 -7.72
CA LEU A 50 5.41 -9.78 -6.69
C LEU A 50 5.72 -8.45 -6.00
N LEU A 51 6.99 -8.16 -5.74
CA LEU A 51 7.42 -6.86 -5.22
C LEU A 51 7.06 -5.74 -6.19
N PHE A 52 7.36 -5.92 -7.48
CA PHE A 52 6.99 -4.95 -8.51
C PHE A 52 5.48 -4.73 -8.62
N ILE A 53 4.69 -5.81 -8.57
CA ILE A 53 3.22 -5.72 -8.58
C ILE A 53 2.70 -5.00 -7.32
N SER A 54 3.25 -5.32 -6.14
CA SER A 54 2.91 -4.64 -4.89
C SER A 54 3.20 -3.15 -4.96
N ILE A 55 4.36 -2.73 -5.50
CA ILE A 55 4.71 -1.32 -5.68
C ILE A 55 3.77 -0.64 -6.69
N LEU A 56 3.51 -1.27 -7.84
CA LEU A 56 2.64 -0.71 -8.88
C LEU A 56 1.17 -0.60 -8.46
N ASP A 57 0.74 -1.47 -7.56
CA ASP A 57 -0.63 -1.46 -7.06
C ASP A 57 -0.76 -0.69 -5.73
N SER A 58 0.36 -0.41 -5.07
CA SER A 58 0.44 0.58 -4.00
C SER A 58 0.07 1.95 -4.54
N GLY A 59 -0.79 2.68 -3.81
CA GLY A 59 -1.33 3.93 -4.32
C GLY A 59 -2.38 3.72 -5.43
N HIS A 60 -3.09 2.58 -5.45
CA HIS A 60 -4.19 2.34 -6.40
C HIS A 60 -5.25 3.45 -6.42
N VAL A 61 -5.34 4.26 -5.37
CA VAL A 61 -6.23 5.44 -5.28
C VAL A 61 -5.86 6.49 -6.35
N PHE A 62 -4.57 6.67 -6.66
CA PHE A 62 -4.12 7.57 -7.73
C PHE A 62 -4.54 7.07 -9.11
N ARG A 63 -4.40 5.77 -9.38
CA ARG A 63 -4.84 5.12 -10.63
C ARG A 63 -6.36 5.14 -10.76
N PHE A 64 -7.07 5.08 -9.65
CA PHE A 64 -8.52 5.24 -9.64
C PHE A 64 -8.91 6.68 -10.00
N ASN A 65 -8.26 7.68 -9.40
CA ASN A 65 -8.50 9.09 -9.69
C ASN A 65 -8.18 9.48 -11.14
N SER A 66 -7.11 8.93 -11.74
CA SER A 66 -6.82 9.19 -13.16
C SER A 66 -7.94 8.69 -14.07
N LYS A 67 -8.49 7.51 -13.78
CA LYS A 67 -9.63 6.94 -14.52
C LYS A 67 -10.96 7.65 -14.28
N LEU A 68 -11.07 8.44 -13.20
CA LEU A 68 -12.24 9.28 -12.93
C LEU A 68 -12.23 10.59 -13.72
N GLY A 69 -11.14 10.93 -14.43
CA GLY A 69 -11.00 12.21 -15.15
C GLY A 69 -10.13 13.24 -14.43
N HIS A 70 -9.23 12.81 -13.55
CA HIS A 70 -8.27 13.67 -12.86
C HIS A 70 -8.92 14.84 -12.11
N ARG A 71 -8.66 16.09 -12.54
CA ARG A 71 -9.09 17.31 -11.85
C ARG A 71 -10.59 17.57 -12.01
N ILE A 72 -11.15 17.15 -13.14
CA ILE A 72 -12.55 17.41 -13.52
C ILE A 72 -13.50 16.46 -12.77
N ALA A 73 -12.98 15.33 -12.27
CA ALA A 73 -13.75 14.32 -11.56
C ALA A 73 -14.60 14.93 -10.43
N TYR A 74 -14.00 15.76 -9.59
CA TYR A 74 -14.70 16.37 -8.46
C TYR A 74 -15.87 17.27 -8.90
N GLU A 75 -15.68 18.10 -9.93
CA GLU A 75 -16.72 19.02 -10.42
C GLU A 75 -17.85 18.26 -11.12
N PHE A 76 -17.48 17.25 -11.91
CA PHE A 76 -18.45 16.40 -12.62
C PHE A 76 -19.28 15.55 -11.67
N PHE A 77 -18.67 14.88 -10.70
CA PHE A 77 -19.43 14.05 -9.76
C PHE A 77 -20.13 14.87 -8.68
N GLY A 78 -19.65 16.09 -8.41
CA GLY A 78 -20.33 17.07 -7.57
C GLY A 78 -21.60 17.65 -8.18
N SER A 79 -21.76 17.63 -9.51
CA SER A 79 -22.97 18.09 -10.20
C SER A 79 -24.03 17.00 -10.41
N LEU A 80 -23.67 15.73 -10.18
CA LEU A 80 -24.64 14.63 -10.23
C LEU A 80 -25.63 14.71 -9.05
N PRO A 81 -26.87 14.20 -9.21
CA PRO A 81 -27.87 14.14 -8.15
C PRO A 81 -27.55 13.01 -7.15
N VAL A 82 -26.38 13.10 -6.51
CA VAL A 82 -25.84 12.09 -5.61
C VAL A 82 -25.37 12.78 -4.34
N SER A 83 -25.77 12.26 -3.17
CA SER A 83 -25.33 12.83 -1.90
C SER A 83 -23.81 12.75 -1.76
N LYS A 84 -23.16 13.85 -1.36
CA LYS A 84 -21.70 13.92 -1.13
C LYS A 84 -21.24 12.89 -0.08
N LYS A 85 -22.09 12.59 0.90
CA LYS A 85 -21.87 11.50 1.88
C LYS A 85 -21.77 10.12 1.23
N ALA A 86 -22.68 9.80 0.30
CA ALA A 86 -22.59 8.53 -0.43
C ALA A 86 -21.33 8.43 -1.30
N LEU A 87 -20.85 9.55 -1.82
CA LEU A 87 -19.63 9.62 -2.64
C LEU A 87 -18.37 9.41 -1.78
N LEU A 88 -18.27 10.09 -0.62
CA LEU A 88 -17.24 9.83 0.39
C LEU A 88 -17.22 8.36 0.80
N ASN A 89 -18.37 7.81 1.21
CA ASN A 89 -18.48 6.44 1.71
C ASN A 89 -18.13 5.41 0.65
N ALA A 90 -18.62 5.58 -0.58
CA ALA A 90 -18.33 4.65 -1.67
C ALA A 90 -16.83 4.60 -1.97
N ASN A 91 -16.18 5.76 -2.01
CA ASN A 91 -14.77 5.82 -2.33
C ASN A 91 -13.88 5.26 -1.20
N TYR A 92 -14.11 5.65 0.06
CA TYR A 92 -13.38 5.07 1.21
C TYR A 92 -13.57 3.56 1.31
N LEU A 93 -14.81 3.07 1.16
CA LEU A 93 -15.09 1.63 1.18
C LEU A 93 -14.35 0.91 0.06
N THR A 94 -14.30 1.48 -1.15
CA THR A 94 -13.52 0.88 -2.23
C THR A 94 -12.01 0.91 -1.99
N VAL A 95 -11.48 1.91 -1.29
CA VAL A 95 -10.06 1.88 -0.89
C VAL A 95 -9.81 0.74 0.07
N ILE A 96 -10.60 0.64 1.15
CA ILE A 96 -10.46 -0.42 2.16
C ILE A 96 -10.53 -1.81 1.51
N VAL A 97 -11.58 -2.08 0.72
CA VAL A 97 -11.81 -3.40 0.12
C VAL A 97 -10.65 -3.81 -0.79
N PHE A 98 -10.19 -2.92 -1.69
CA PHE A 98 -9.09 -3.26 -2.59
C PHE A 98 -7.76 -3.42 -1.85
N THR A 99 -7.48 -2.55 -0.88
CA THR A 99 -6.26 -2.65 -0.06
C THR A 99 -6.22 -3.96 0.73
N LEU A 100 -7.32 -4.36 1.36
CA LEU A 100 -7.36 -5.60 2.14
C LEU A 100 -7.29 -6.84 1.24
N ILE A 101 -8.01 -6.87 0.12
CA ILE A 101 -7.92 -7.99 -0.84
C ILE A 101 -6.50 -8.12 -1.37
N GLY A 102 -5.87 -7.01 -1.78
CA GLY A 102 -4.49 -7.01 -2.24
C GLY A 102 -3.53 -7.53 -1.17
N ALA A 103 -3.67 -7.09 0.08
CA ALA A 103 -2.84 -7.54 1.19
C ALA A 103 -3.02 -9.04 1.50
N VAL A 104 -4.25 -9.55 1.47
CA VAL A 104 -4.53 -10.99 1.66
C VAL A 104 -3.86 -11.80 0.56
N ILE A 105 -4.01 -11.39 -0.71
CA ILE A 105 -3.37 -12.08 -1.83
C ILE A 105 -1.85 -12.07 -1.68
N LEU A 106 -1.26 -10.92 -1.31
CA LEU A 106 0.18 -10.82 -1.04
C LEU A 106 0.63 -11.72 0.13
N SER A 107 -0.19 -11.85 1.19
CA SER A 107 0.14 -12.73 2.32
C SER A 107 0.08 -14.22 2.01
N LEU A 108 -0.64 -14.61 0.93
CA LEU A 108 -0.62 -15.99 0.47
C LEU A 108 0.76 -16.36 -0.07
N TYR A 109 1.58 -15.39 -0.50
CA TYR A 109 2.89 -15.67 -1.05
C TYR A 109 3.96 -15.82 0.04
N THR A 110 4.58 -16.99 0.09
CA THR A 110 5.74 -17.23 0.96
C THR A 110 6.99 -16.67 0.27
N MET A 111 7.29 -15.40 0.52
CA MET A 111 8.61 -14.86 0.17
C MET A 111 9.65 -15.57 1.04
N PRO A 112 10.71 -16.17 0.46
CA PRO A 112 11.85 -16.53 1.28
C PRO A 112 12.39 -15.24 1.90
N ASN A 113 12.60 -15.25 3.22
CA ASN A 113 13.52 -14.30 3.83
C ASN A 113 14.84 -14.51 3.11
N SER A 114 15.19 -13.61 2.20
CA SER A 114 16.50 -13.60 1.60
C SER A 114 17.47 -13.30 2.74
N ASN A 115 18.03 -14.34 3.35
CA ASN A 115 19.18 -14.25 4.25
C ASN A 115 20.43 -13.85 3.44
N VAL A 116 20.31 -12.79 2.63
CA VAL A 116 21.44 -12.09 2.03
C VAL A 116 21.86 -11.03 3.03
N SER A 117 22.18 -11.49 4.24
CA SER A 117 22.79 -10.68 5.27
C SER A 117 23.94 -11.50 5.83
N SER A 118 25.13 -11.30 5.24
CA SER A 118 26.41 -11.73 5.80
C SER A 118 26.78 -10.97 7.10
N SER A 119 25.82 -10.27 7.69
CA SER A 119 25.90 -9.53 8.93
C SER A 119 24.57 -9.70 9.68
N ASP A 120 24.63 -9.76 11.01
CA ASP A 120 23.52 -10.04 11.93
C ASP A 120 22.36 -9.01 11.94
N ILE A 121 22.20 -8.22 10.87
CA ILE A 121 21.14 -7.23 10.70
C ILE A 121 20.12 -7.78 9.69
N ASN A 122 19.11 -8.46 10.21
CA ASN A 122 17.96 -8.91 9.44
C ASN A 122 16.80 -7.95 9.69
N ILE A 123 16.47 -7.11 8.71
CA ILE A 123 15.29 -6.22 8.76
C ILE A 123 14.30 -6.72 7.71
N ASN A 124 13.30 -7.46 8.16
CA ASN A 124 12.23 -7.97 7.32
C ASN A 124 11.01 -7.03 7.35
N ILE A 125 10.86 -6.18 6.33
CA ILE A 125 9.65 -5.36 6.18
C ILE A 125 8.56 -6.24 5.59
N SER A 126 7.49 -6.47 6.35
CA SER A 126 6.36 -7.28 5.91
C SER A 126 5.65 -6.60 4.73
N MET A 127 5.74 -7.23 3.55
CA MET A 127 5.13 -6.76 2.31
C MET A 127 3.62 -6.50 2.41
N PRO A 128 2.80 -7.36 3.05
CA PRO A 128 1.38 -7.05 3.27
C PRO A 128 1.14 -5.81 4.15
N PHE A 129 1.93 -5.62 5.22
CA PHE A 129 1.73 -4.49 6.13
C PHE A 129 2.16 -3.17 5.50
N SER A 130 3.29 -3.17 4.79
CA SER A 130 3.73 -2.00 4.02
C SER A 130 2.73 -1.66 2.91
N TYR A 131 2.20 -2.65 2.19
CA TYR A 131 1.16 -2.45 1.18
C TYR A 131 -0.10 -1.78 1.73
N ILE A 132 -0.59 -2.24 2.90
CA ILE A 132 -1.73 -1.61 3.58
C ILE A 132 -1.41 -0.17 3.94
N ALA A 133 -0.27 0.04 4.60
CA ALA A 133 0.10 1.36 5.10
C ALA A 133 0.27 2.37 3.97
N VAL A 134 0.96 2.00 2.89
CA VAL A 134 1.16 2.87 1.73
C VAL A 134 -0.15 3.20 1.03
N ASN A 135 -1.13 2.31 0.97
CA ASN A 135 -2.44 2.64 0.40
C ASN A 135 -3.28 3.53 1.33
N PHE A 136 -3.22 3.30 2.64
CA PHE A 136 -3.98 4.09 3.61
C PHE A 136 -3.42 5.50 3.76
N PHE A 137 -2.09 5.68 3.77
CA PHE A 137 -1.47 7.00 3.76
C PHE A 137 -1.74 7.80 2.48
N ALA A 138 -2.00 7.13 1.35
CA ALA A 138 -2.23 7.82 0.08
C ALA A 138 -3.42 8.78 0.17
N VAL A 139 -4.47 8.39 0.90
CA VAL A 139 -5.70 9.16 1.06
C VAL A 139 -5.51 10.47 1.84
N PRO A 140 -5.01 10.50 3.09
CA PRO A 140 -4.75 11.73 3.83
C PRO A 140 -3.66 12.61 3.21
N ILE A 141 -2.65 12.01 2.58
CA ILE A 141 -1.53 12.79 2.02
C ILE A 141 -1.92 13.43 0.69
N ALA A 142 -2.51 12.66 -0.23
CA ALA A 142 -2.69 13.10 -1.60
C ALA A 142 -4.09 13.60 -1.94
N PHE A 143 -5.12 13.27 -1.14
CA PHE A 143 -6.51 13.56 -1.51
C PHE A 143 -7.19 14.50 -0.52
N LYS A 144 -7.58 15.68 -1.03
CA LYS A 144 -8.20 16.75 -0.24
C LYS A 144 -9.70 16.51 0.01
N LYS A 145 -10.43 16.00 -1.00
CA LYS A 145 -11.89 15.77 -0.92
C LYS A 145 -12.30 14.47 -1.59
N PHE A 146 -13.00 13.62 -0.84
CA PHE A 146 -13.68 12.40 -1.28
C PHE A 146 -12.85 11.42 -2.11
N THR A 147 -11.51 11.52 -2.07
CA THR A 147 -10.59 10.83 -2.98
C THR A 147 -10.73 11.16 -4.47
N GLU A 148 -11.56 12.14 -4.84
CA GLU A 148 -11.76 12.60 -6.23
C GLU A 148 -11.04 13.93 -6.50
N GLN A 149 -10.66 14.66 -5.45
CA GLN A 149 -9.80 15.83 -5.57
C GLN A 149 -8.39 15.50 -5.06
N LYS A 150 -7.51 15.15 -5.99
CA LYS A 150 -6.07 14.99 -5.73
C LYS A 150 -5.40 16.35 -5.57
N ALA A 151 -4.45 16.48 -4.65
CA ALA A 151 -3.55 17.62 -4.57
C ALA A 151 -2.64 17.67 -5.81
N ASP A 152 -2.50 18.84 -6.42
CA ASP A 152 -1.77 18.99 -7.68
C ASP A 152 -0.27 18.73 -7.55
N TYR A 153 0.31 19.11 -6.42
CA TYR A 153 1.74 18.97 -6.15
C TYR A 153 2.19 17.53 -5.86
N ILE A 154 1.27 16.59 -5.62
CA ILE A 154 1.60 15.20 -5.28
C ILE A 154 1.49 14.32 -6.53
N SER A 155 2.62 14.00 -7.13
CA SER A 155 2.70 13.02 -8.21
C SER A 155 2.63 11.59 -7.66
N TYR A 156 2.03 10.69 -8.43
CA TYR A 156 1.94 9.27 -8.10
C TYR A 156 3.33 8.62 -7.94
N LEU A 157 4.25 8.87 -8.89
CA LEU A 157 5.60 8.30 -8.83
C LEU A 157 6.38 8.82 -7.63
N ILE A 158 6.31 10.13 -7.37
CA ILE A 158 6.98 10.76 -6.23
C ILE A 158 6.43 10.17 -4.93
N TYR A 159 5.11 10.04 -4.82
CA TYR A 159 4.47 9.43 -3.65
C TYR A 159 5.00 8.02 -3.36
N ILE A 160 5.03 7.15 -4.39
CA ILE A 160 5.52 5.77 -4.24
C ILE A 160 6.99 5.75 -3.86
N LEU A 161 7.84 6.49 -4.56
CA LEU A 161 9.28 6.54 -4.27
C LEU A 161 9.54 7.01 -2.84
N THR A 162 8.80 8.03 -2.38
CA THR A 162 8.91 8.50 -1.01
C THR A 162 8.49 7.44 0.00
N MET A 163 7.35 6.78 -0.22
CA MET A 163 6.79 5.82 0.73
C MET A 163 7.55 4.49 0.80
N VAL A 164 8.02 3.98 -0.33
CA VAL A 164 8.64 2.66 -0.43
C VAL A 164 10.14 2.72 -0.22
N ILE A 165 10.81 3.81 -0.60
CA ILE A 165 12.28 3.92 -0.55
C ILE A 165 12.69 4.95 0.50
N LEU A 166 12.26 6.19 0.35
CA LEU A 166 12.81 7.32 1.11
C LEU A 166 12.48 7.24 2.60
N ILE A 167 11.23 6.92 2.96
CA ILE A 167 10.81 6.79 4.37
C ILE A 167 11.57 5.65 5.07
N PRO A 168 11.58 4.40 4.55
CA PRO A 168 12.36 3.34 5.18
C PRO A 168 13.84 3.69 5.35
N VAL A 169 14.47 4.30 4.33
CA VAL A 169 15.89 4.70 4.41
C VAL A 169 16.12 5.76 5.49
N ILE A 170 15.31 6.83 5.53
CA ILE A 170 15.44 7.88 6.56
C ILE A 170 15.28 7.30 7.96
N VAL A 171 14.30 6.41 8.13
CA VAL A 171 14.00 5.81 9.42
C VAL A 171 15.15 4.90 9.88
N VAL A 172 15.71 4.09 9.00
CA VAL A 172 16.90 3.28 9.31
C VAL A 172 18.09 4.17 9.67
N LEU A 173 18.37 5.22 8.89
CA LEU A 173 19.45 6.17 9.18
C LEU A 173 19.26 6.84 10.55
N PHE A 174 18.04 7.20 10.90
CA PHE A 174 17.73 7.82 12.18
C PHE A 174 17.96 6.86 13.35
N VAL A 175 17.54 5.61 13.24
CA VAL A 175 17.76 4.58 14.27
C VAL A 175 19.24 4.28 14.44
N VAL A 176 19.97 4.10 13.34
CA VAL A 176 21.42 3.89 13.36
C VAL A 176 22.12 5.09 13.99
N GLY A 177 21.74 6.32 13.62
CA GLY A 177 22.29 7.54 14.20
C GLY A 177 22.06 7.67 15.71
N ILE A 178 20.88 7.29 16.21
CA ILE A 178 20.63 7.24 17.66
C ILE A 178 21.51 6.18 18.33
N CYS A 179 21.61 4.99 17.74
CA CYS A 179 22.41 3.92 18.32
C CYS A 179 23.88 4.32 18.44
N THR A 180 24.44 5.00 17.43
CA THR A 180 25.82 5.49 17.45
C THR A 180 26.02 6.67 18.41
N LEU A 181 25.07 7.60 18.50
CA LEU A 181 25.17 8.76 19.41
C LEU A 181 25.12 8.36 20.89
N PHE A 182 24.33 7.34 21.23
CA PHE A 182 24.11 6.92 22.62
C PHE A 182 24.85 5.62 22.99
N ASN A 183 25.75 5.12 22.13
CA ASN A 183 26.47 3.85 22.30
C ASN A 183 25.56 2.65 22.63
N TYR A 184 24.37 2.60 22.04
CA TYR A 184 23.49 1.44 22.17
C TYR A 184 23.98 0.30 21.27
N SER A 185 23.81 -0.94 21.71
CA SER A 185 24.07 -2.12 20.88
C SER A 185 23.12 -2.14 19.68
N LEU A 186 23.66 -2.44 18.49
CA LEU A 186 22.88 -2.58 17.26
C LEU A 186 21.82 -3.70 17.32
N GLY A 187 21.86 -4.59 18.33
CA GLY A 187 20.81 -5.59 18.56
C GLY A 187 19.40 -5.02 18.78
N ILE A 188 19.27 -3.73 19.10
CA ILE A 188 17.98 -3.01 19.13
C ILE A 188 17.29 -2.96 17.76
N LEU A 189 18.03 -3.07 16.65
CA LEU A 189 17.48 -3.08 15.30
C LEU A 189 16.49 -4.24 15.06
N ASN A 190 16.64 -5.35 15.75
CA ASN A 190 15.73 -6.50 15.64
C ASN A 190 14.34 -6.17 16.23
N TYR A 191 14.30 -5.44 17.35
CA TYR A 191 13.04 -4.93 17.92
C TYR A 191 12.46 -3.80 17.08
N PHE A 192 13.34 -3.02 16.46
CA PHE A 192 12.95 -1.92 15.59
C PHE A 192 12.12 -2.39 14.38
N GLU A 193 12.47 -3.53 13.75
CA GLU A 193 11.68 -4.10 12.65
C GLU A 193 10.21 -4.31 13.04
N THR A 194 9.98 -4.91 14.21
CA THR A 194 8.63 -5.18 14.73
C THR A 194 7.89 -3.88 15.00
N ILE A 195 8.54 -2.93 15.67
CA ILE A 195 7.96 -1.61 15.97
C ILE A 195 7.65 -0.85 14.68
N PHE A 196 8.53 -0.92 13.68
CA PHE A 196 8.33 -0.25 12.40
C PHE A 196 7.14 -0.84 11.65
N ASN A 197 7.09 -2.16 11.48
CA ASN A 197 6.01 -2.83 10.75
C ASN A 197 4.63 -2.57 11.38
N TYR A 198 4.47 -2.82 12.68
CA TYR A 198 3.20 -2.61 13.37
C TYR A 198 2.90 -1.13 13.63
N GLY A 199 3.91 -0.32 13.94
CA GLY A 199 3.78 1.12 14.15
C GLY A 199 3.37 1.85 12.86
N PHE A 200 3.98 1.52 11.73
CA PHE A 200 3.64 2.10 10.44
C PHE A 200 2.22 1.72 9.99
N LEU A 201 1.83 0.46 10.21
CA LEU A 201 0.47 -0.02 9.97
C LEU A 201 -0.55 0.72 10.85
N THR A 202 -0.35 0.74 12.17
CA THR A 202 -1.28 1.37 13.12
C THR A 202 -1.43 2.86 12.85
N LEU A 203 -0.34 3.57 12.61
CA LEU A 203 -0.34 4.99 12.25
C LEU A 203 -1.14 5.25 10.96
N SER A 204 -0.97 4.41 9.94
CA SER A 204 -1.68 4.55 8.67
C SER A 204 -3.20 4.40 8.85
N ILE A 205 -3.64 3.46 9.68
CA ILE A 205 -5.05 3.22 9.99
C ILE A 205 -5.63 4.43 10.72
N ILE A 206 -4.92 4.93 11.75
CA ILE A 206 -5.36 6.10 12.52
C ILE A 206 -5.53 7.33 11.62
N LEU A 207 -4.53 7.63 10.78
CA LEU A 207 -4.62 8.80 9.88
C LEU A 207 -5.72 8.64 8.82
N PHE A 208 -5.92 7.42 8.31
CA PHE A 208 -6.98 7.14 7.35
C PHE A 208 -8.37 7.37 7.96
N ILE A 209 -8.62 6.85 9.17
CA ILE A 209 -9.87 7.03 9.91
C ILE A 209 -10.06 8.50 10.29
N ALA A 210 -9.02 9.16 10.81
CA ALA A 210 -9.07 10.57 11.16
C ALA A 210 -9.44 11.44 9.95
N ASN A 211 -8.85 11.18 8.79
CA ASN A 211 -9.18 11.91 7.56
C ASN A 211 -10.62 11.67 7.11
N TYR A 212 -11.14 10.44 7.24
CA TYR A 212 -12.55 10.16 6.99
C TYR A 212 -13.46 11.00 7.89
N ILE A 213 -13.18 11.05 9.20
CA ILE A 213 -13.97 11.82 10.17
C ILE A 213 -13.92 13.32 9.85
N ILE A 214 -12.73 13.86 9.53
CA ILE A 214 -12.55 15.26 9.14
C ILE A 214 -13.35 15.59 7.88
N GLN A 215 -13.30 14.73 6.86
CA GLN A 215 -14.07 14.94 5.62
C GLN A 215 -15.57 14.80 5.85
N TYR A 216 -15.99 13.86 6.70
CA TYR A 216 -17.38 13.67 7.06
C TYR A 216 -17.96 14.89 7.78
N LYS A 217 -17.23 15.46 8.74
CA LYS A 217 -17.64 16.69 9.45
C LYS A 217 -17.77 17.91 8.54
N LYS A 218 -17.01 17.97 7.44
CA LYS A 218 -17.11 19.05 6.44
C LYS A 218 -18.32 18.91 5.51
N LEU A 219 -19.02 17.78 5.56
CA LEU A 219 -20.20 17.48 4.73
C LEU A 219 -21.53 17.76 5.43
N THR A 220 -21.55 17.63 6.75
CA THR A 220 -22.66 17.99 7.65
C THR A 220 -22.62 19.47 7.94
#